data_AF-A0A661CJR0-F1
#
_entry.id   AF-A0A661CJR0-F1
#
_cell.length_a   1.000
_cell.length_b   1.000
_cell.length_c   1.000
_cell.angle_alpha   90.00
_cell.angle_beta   90.00
_cell.angle_gamma   90.00
#
_symmetry.space_group_name_H-M   'P 1'
#
loop_
_entity.id
_entity.type
_entity.pdbx_description
1 polymer ?
#
loop_
_entity_poly.entity_id
_entity_poly.type
_entity_poly.pdbx_seq_one_letter_code
_entity_poly.pdbx_strand_id
1 'polypeptide(L)'
;MSSKKKGYSAELLGLHGLDNEFKLAHLPFLVVNDVFGVLAFQGSSGTGKTTLVNRLGELNEKAGGGKHGIYSADKVNYEDFYGCPMPNHDSKAMDIYPFPNSISTKQLLLIDELNRATYENQEKFLSLFASRQIDGMPVQCKYMYVAMNPVMNKKNDKYDGTQPLDKALGERITFLINMPNFGQLTTSDKLKVIMACNNQSSWEPSDSLVQQHKEFLSKAREVYSSAKEEHMQKVGEYICEVEAQLKNQSSGIQLEGRRAQFLLTNVLGIYALDTAFNKTSNLEESALQALIGSFPNSLWYEEVNSEALREAHRQSLHMLQLDDSSRTKSFRNDSLSTRALKEITEAAQAGHTIENISKLITMHWPDQEEDPAGHAIWAFSVVAGLKGRRKSQSVLKENEFKRFEDACVRFRENKTFQYYKGVQEEFIKTAKFPSSYTRPDFVDRATTPNAAEEFDTSIRTYTEAVLFTLSLMEEFPELEANSFDDFGSLFLRTANTVGEFNSVSRIYSGEK
;
A
#
# COMPACT_ATOMS: atom_id res chain seq x y z
N MET A 1 -18.78 -33.70 28.65
CA MET A 1 -18.47 -32.35 28.15
C MET A 1 -17.28 -32.45 27.23
N SER A 2 -17.52 -32.42 25.92
CA SER A 2 -16.47 -32.56 24.89
C SER A 2 -15.52 -31.36 24.98
N SER A 3 -14.25 -31.59 25.35
CA SER A 3 -13.23 -30.55 25.32
C SER A 3 -12.97 -30.18 23.87
N LYS A 4 -13.57 -29.07 23.41
CA LYS A 4 -13.07 -28.38 22.21
C LYS A 4 -11.56 -28.18 22.45
N LYS A 5 -10.71 -28.78 21.61
CA LYS A 5 -9.27 -28.50 21.59
C LYS A 5 -9.14 -26.97 21.60
N LYS A 6 -8.59 -26.39 22.66
CA LYS A 6 -8.29 -24.96 22.71
C LYS A 6 -7.29 -24.69 21.59
N GLY A 7 -7.64 -23.81 20.65
CA GLY A 7 -6.72 -23.37 19.61
C GLY A 7 -5.55 -22.58 20.19
N TYR A 8 -4.58 -22.24 19.35
CA TYR A 8 -3.49 -21.34 19.70
C TYR A 8 -4.09 -20.02 20.24
N SER A 9 -3.79 -19.63 21.48
CA SER A 9 -4.46 -18.50 22.17
C SER A 9 -3.61 -17.92 23.30
N ALA A 10 -4.01 -16.73 23.80
CA ALA A 10 -3.32 -16.07 24.91
C ALA A 10 -3.37 -16.89 26.21
N GLU A 11 -4.42 -17.70 26.39
CA GLU A 11 -4.57 -18.55 27.58
C GLU A 11 -3.46 -19.60 27.71
N LEU A 12 -2.86 -20.02 26.58
CA LEU A 12 -1.71 -20.94 26.59
C LEU A 12 -0.46 -20.28 27.20
N LEU A 13 -0.38 -18.96 27.11
CA LEU A 13 0.60 -18.13 27.80
C LEU A 13 0.13 -17.76 29.21
N GLY A 14 -0.97 -18.32 29.73
CA GLY A 14 -1.52 -17.94 31.03
C GLY A 14 -2.01 -16.49 31.11
N LEU A 15 -2.43 -15.93 29.97
CA LEU A 15 -2.98 -14.59 29.83
C LEU A 15 -4.45 -14.71 29.44
N HIS A 16 -5.33 -13.99 30.12
CA HIS A 16 -6.78 -14.15 29.96
C HIS A 16 -7.44 -12.89 29.44
N GLY A 17 -8.32 -13.04 28.45
CA GLY A 17 -9.01 -11.93 27.79
C GLY A 17 -8.09 -11.05 26.91
N LEU A 18 -6.94 -11.58 26.49
CA LEU A 18 -5.94 -10.90 25.67
C LEU A 18 -5.72 -11.57 24.29
N ASP A 19 -6.71 -12.33 23.79
CA ASP A 19 -6.52 -13.14 22.58
C ASP A 19 -6.25 -12.29 21.33
N ASN A 20 -6.90 -11.13 21.20
CA ASN A 20 -6.67 -10.23 20.07
C ASN A 20 -5.30 -9.54 20.18
N GLU A 21 -4.91 -9.10 21.37
CA GLU A 21 -3.60 -8.48 21.63
C GLU A 21 -2.46 -9.49 21.42
N PHE A 22 -2.68 -10.74 21.84
CA PHE A 22 -1.79 -11.87 21.58
C PHE A 22 -1.67 -12.18 20.09
N LYS A 23 -2.79 -12.21 19.34
CA LYS A 23 -2.78 -12.32 17.88
C LYS A 23 -1.90 -11.22 17.28
N LEU A 24 -2.21 -9.96 17.56
CA LEU A 24 -1.51 -8.80 17.00
C LEU A 24 -0.03 -8.73 17.41
N ALA A 25 0.34 -9.23 18.59
CA ALA A 25 1.73 -9.33 19.02
C ALA A 25 2.60 -10.18 18.08
N HIS A 26 1.98 -11.01 17.22
CA HIS A 26 2.70 -11.83 16.24
C HIS A 26 3.04 -11.09 14.93
N LEU A 27 2.53 -9.88 14.71
CA LEU A 27 2.76 -9.12 13.47
C LEU A 27 4.25 -9.02 13.08
N PRO A 28 5.19 -8.71 13.99
CA PRO A 28 6.62 -8.64 13.66
C PRO A 28 7.22 -9.94 13.14
N PHE A 29 6.65 -11.10 13.48
CA PHE A 29 7.18 -12.41 13.06
C PHE A 29 6.82 -12.78 11.62
N LEU A 30 5.88 -12.08 10.99
CA LEU A 30 5.45 -12.39 9.62
C LEU A 30 6.42 -11.89 8.57
N VAL A 31 7.17 -10.84 8.89
CA VAL A 31 8.13 -10.21 7.97
C VAL A 31 9.49 -10.87 8.17
N VAL A 32 9.78 -11.88 7.35
CA VAL A 32 10.96 -12.76 7.52
C VAL A 32 12.26 -12.13 6.99
N ASN A 33 12.17 -11.37 5.89
CA ASN A 33 13.33 -10.80 5.19
C ASN A 33 13.42 -9.28 5.30
N ASP A 34 12.38 -8.62 5.82
CA ASP A 34 12.38 -7.18 6.10
C ASP A 34 12.11 -6.93 7.59
N VAL A 35 12.21 -5.68 8.01
CA VAL A 35 11.93 -5.26 9.38
C VAL A 35 10.50 -4.71 9.43
N PHE A 36 9.59 -5.37 10.13
CA PHE A 36 8.19 -4.91 10.34
C PHE A 36 8.11 -3.51 11.02
N GLY A 37 9.17 -3.10 11.70
CA GLY A 37 9.27 -1.85 12.47
C GLY A 37 8.96 -2.10 13.95
N VAL A 38 8.34 -1.13 14.64
CA VAL A 38 8.16 -1.15 16.11
C VAL A 38 6.69 -1.33 16.48
N LEU A 39 6.38 -2.34 17.28
CA LEU A 39 5.02 -2.59 17.78
C LEU A 39 4.85 -1.99 19.18
N ALA A 40 3.86 -1.13 19.38
CA ALA A 40 3.62 -0.48 20.66
C ALA A 40 2.44 -1.08 21.40
N PHE A 41 2.57 -1.26 22.71
CA PHE A 41 1.47 -1.58 23.62
C PHE A 41 1.18 -0.38 24.52
N GLN A 42 -0.04 0.15 24.46
CA GLN A 42 -0.51 1.19 25.36
C GLN A 42 -1.60 0.65 26.27
N GLY A 43 -1.47 0.87 27.57
CA GLY A 43 -2.49 0.49 28.55
C GLY A 43 -2.04 0.79 29.97
N SER A 44 -2.97 0.84 30.91
CA SER A 44 -2.65 1.13 32.31
C SER A 44 -1.68 0.10 32.93
N SER A 45 -1.14 0.40 34.10
CA SER A 45 -0.42 -0.60 34.89
C SER A 45 -1.29 -1.86 35.11
N GLY A 46 -0.65 -3.03 35.16
CA GLY A 46 -1.31 -4.30 35.42
C GLY A 46 -2.07 -4.94 34.25
N THR A 47 -1.96 -4.42 33.01
CA THR A 47 -2.66 -4.99 31.84
C THR A 47 -1.93 -6.15 31.15
N GLY A 48 -0.78 -6.60 31.68
CA GLY A 48 -0.05 -7.76 31.15
C GLY A 48 0.85 -7.49 29.92
N LYS A 49 1.15 -6.23 29.58
CA LYS A 49 2.05 -5.84 28.47
C LYS A 49 3.39 -6.58 28.52
N THR A 50 4.12 -6.40 29.61
CA THR A 50 5.45 -6.95 29.82
C THR A 50 5.40 -8.48 29.87
N THR A 51 4.40 -9.05 30.54
CA THR A 51 4.21 -10.50 30.63
C THR A 51 3.93 -11.15 29.27
N LEU A 52 3.11 -10.51 28.43
CA LEU A 52 2.81 -10.98 27.08
C LEU A 52 4.08 -11.11 26.23
N VAL A 53 4.87 -10.05 26.17
CA VAL A 53 6.09 -10.04 25.33
C VAL A 53 7.18 -10.93 25.94
N ASN A 54 7.31 -10.99 27.28
CA ASN A 54 8.25 -11.90 27.94
C ASN A 54 7.97 -13.36 27.56
N ARG A 55 6.72 -13.81 27.77
CA ARG A 55 6.31 -15.20 27.49
C ARG A 55 6.37 -15.53 26.00
N LEU A 56 6.08 -14.55 25.13
CA LEU A 56 6.25 -14.70 23.69
C LEU A 56 7.73 -14.80 23.29
N GLY A 57 8.61 -14.04 23.96
CA GLY A 57 10.06 -14.10 23.79
C GLY A 57 10.64 -15.45 24.19
N GLU A 58 10.30 -15.94 25.39
CA GLU A 58 10.66 -17.29 25.86
C GLU A 58 10.17 -18.39 24.91
N LEU A 59 8.93 -18.27 24.43
CA LEU A 59 8.34 -19.21 23.46
C LEU A 59 9.10 -19.21 22.14
N ASN A 60 9.43 -18.02 21.62
CA ASN A 60 10.19 -17.87 20.37
C ASN A 60 11.62 -18.40 20.53
N GLU A 61 12.29 -18.16 21.65
CA GLU A 61 13.61 -18.74 21.95
C GLU A 61 13.57 -20.28 21.93
N LYS A 62 12.63 -20.89 22.67
CA LYS A 62 12.47 -22.37 22.66
C LYS A 62 12.09 -22.89 21.26
N ALA A 63 11.44 -22.06 20.44
CA ALA A 63 11.13 -22.39 19.06
C ALA A 63 12.33 -22.28 18.09
N GLY A 64 13.53 -21.94 18.58
CA GLY A 64 14.73 -21.78 17.76
C GLY A 64 14.98 -20.35 17.29
N GLY A 65 14.21 -19.38 17.79
CA GLY A 65 14.51 -17.96 17.66
C GLY A 65 15.70 -17.54 18.53
N GLY A 66 16.26 -16.36 18.26
CA GLY A 66 17.33 -15.81 19.08
C GLY A 66 16.85 -15.23 20.40
N LYS A 67 17.82 -14.80 21.22
CA LYS A 67 17.58 -14.34 22.59
C LYS A 67 16.62 -13.15 22.65
N HIS A 68 15.78 -13.11 23.67
CA HIS A 68 14.95 -11.98 24.03
C HIS A 68 15.55 -11.18 25.19
N GLY A 69 15.09 -9.94 25.34
CA GLY A 69 15.44 -9.08 26.47
C GLY A 69 14.39 -8.02 26.73
N ILE A 70 14.25 -7.67 28.01
CA ILE A 70 13.34 -6.63 28.49
C ILE A 70 14.19 -5.54 29.13
N TYR A 71 13.97 -4.31 28.70
CA TYR A 71 14.77 -3.16 29.10
C TYR A 71 13.85 -2.04 29.54
N SER A 72 14.20 -1.37 30.62
CA SER A 72 13.48 -0.19 31.11
C SER A 72 14.10 1.04 30.48
N ALA A 73 13.33 1.81 29.70
CA ALA A 73 13.85 2.98 28.99
C ALA A 73 14.38 4.07 29.93
N ASP A 74 13.82 4.19 31.13
CA ASP A 74 14.23 5.16 32.15
C ASP A 74 15.60 4.84 32.77
N LYS A 75 16.04 3.58 32.70
CA LYS A 75 17.28 3.09 33.34
C LYS A 75 18.40 2.76 32.36
N VAL A 76 18.16 2.92 31.06
CA VAL A 76 19.13 2.51 30.04
C VAL A 76 20.34 3.43 30.02
N ASN A 77 21.53 2.83 30.08
CA ASN A 77 22.81 3.49 29.85
C ASN A 77 23.40 3.08 28.50
N TYR A 78 24.48 3.74 28.09
CA TYR A 78 25.11 3.45 26.81
C TYR A 78 25.64 2.00 26.74
N GLU A 79 26.19 1.52 27.86
CA GLU A 79 26.76 0.19 27.99
C GLU A 79 25.70 -0.93 27.88
N ASP A 80 24.43 -0.61 28.13
CA ASP A 80 23.33 -1.57 27.92
C ASP A 80 23.10 -1.84 26.43
N PHE A 81 23.50 -0.94 25.54
CA PHE A 81 23.33 -1.12 24.10
C PHE A 81 24.34 -2.12 23.53
N TYR A 82 25.64 -1.90 23.80
CA TYR A 82 26.73 -2.63 23.16
C TYR A 82 27.77 -3.22 24.11
N GLY A 83 27.67 -2.96 25.41
CA GLY A 83 28.65 -3.36 26.41
C GLY A 83 29.72 -2.30 26.62
N CYS A 84 30.90 -2.74 27.06
CA CYS A 84 31.98 -1.84 27.46
C CYS A 84 33.08 -1.79 26.38
N PRO A 85 33.55 -0.58 25.98
CA PRO A 85 34.73 -0.45 25.15
C PRO A 85 35.99 -0.73 25.96
N MET A 86 36.79 -1.70 25.54
CA MET A 86 38.02 -2.11 26.21
C MET A 86 39.22 -1.97 25.26
N PRO A 87 40.37 -1.50 25.76
CA PRO A 87 41.58 -1.43 24.94
C PRO A 87 42.05 -2.85 24.58
N ASN A 88 42.27 -3.09 23.30
CA ASN A 88 42.91 -4.30 22.83
C ASN A 88 44.43 -4.08 22.78
N HIS A 89 45.16 -4.79 23.64
CA HIS A 89 46.60 -4.66 23.78
C HIS A 89 47.39 -5.10 22.54
N ASP A 90 46.82 -5.98 21.71
CA ASP A 90 47.46 -6.50 20.50
C ASP A 90 47.24 -5.58 19.28
N SER A 91 46.00 -5.11 19.09
CA SER A 91 45.64 -4.27 17.95
C SER A 91 45.90 -2.78 18.17
N LYS A 92 46.15 -2.36 19.41
CA LYS A 92 46.21 -0.94 19.84
C LYS A 92 44.94 -0.15 19.49
N ALA A 93 43.81 -0.84 19.32
CA ALA A 93 42.49 -0.25 19.07
C ALA A 93 41.57 -0.43 20.29
N MET A 94 40.38 0.17 20.23
CA MET A 94 39.31 -0.06 21.19
C MET A 94 38.37 -1.12 20.63
N ASP A 95 38.20 -2.22 21.35
CA ASP A 95 37.25 -3.28 21.02
C ASP A 95 36.01 -3.15 21.90
N ILE A 96 34.83 -3.43 21.33
CA ILE A 96 33.57 -3.40 22.08
C ILE A 96 33.27 -4.82 22.56
N TYR A 97 33.16 -4.99 23.88
CA TYR A 97 32.81 -6.27 24.50
C TYR A 97 31.34 -6.26 24.93
N PRO A 98 30.43 -6.90 24.17
CA PRO A 98 29.02 -6.95 24.53
C PRO A 98 28.78 -7.81 25.78
N PHE A 99 27.98 -7.29 26.70
CA PHE A 99 27.49 -8.06 27.82
C PHE A 99 26.43 -9.08 27.36
N PRO A 100 26.24 -10.21 28.07
CA PRO A 100 25.20 -11.19 27.72
C PRO A 100 23.77 -10.62 27.68
N ASN A 101 23.55 -9.51 28.39
CA ASN A 101 22.30 -8.75 28.43
C ASN A 101 22.33 -7.49 27.56
N SER A 102 23.38 -7.20 26.79
CA SER A 102 23.38 -6.03 25.90
C SER A 102 22.29 -6.15 24.83
N ILE A 103 21.62 -5.05 24.52
CA ILE A 103 20.53 -4.94 23.54
C ILE A 103 20.98 -5.48 22.17
N SER A 104 22.22 -5.20 21.77
CA SER A 104 22.81 -5.66 20.51
C SER A 104 22.82 -7.18 20.33
N THR A 105 22.77 -7.95 21.42
CA THR A 105 22.82 -9.42 21.44
C THR A 105 21.43 -10.08 21.36
N LYS A 106 20.36 -9.30 21.37
CA LYS A 106 18.98 -9.81 21.41
C LYS A 106 18.33 -9.71 20.04
N GLN A 107 17.59 -10.76 19.67
CA GLN A 107 16.73 -10.75 18.48
C GLN A 107 15.33 -10.21 18.78
N LEU A 108 14.83 -10.39 20.01
CA LEU A 108 13.54 -9.85 20.45
C LEU A 108 13.73 -8.86 21.60
N LEU A 109 13.20 -7.65 21.47
CA LEU A 109 13.33 -6.60 22.47
C LEU A 109 11.97 -6.13 22.93
N LEU A 110 11.79 -5.99 24.24
CA LEU A 110 10.79 -5.12 24.83
C LEU A 110 11.49 -3.92 25.48
N ILE A 111 11.15 -2.72 25.03
CA ILE A 111 11.50 -1.47 25.72
C ILE A 111 10.28 -1.03 26.54
N ASP A 112 10.33 -1.28 27.84
CA ASP A 112 9.27 -0.92 28.78
C ASP A 112 9.44 0.52 29.26
N GLU A 113 8.31 1.11 29.67
CA GLU A 113 8.25 2.46 30.25
C GLU A 113 8.87 3.56 29.38
N LEU A 114 8.81 3.43 28.05
CA LEU A 114 9.41 4.39 27.09
C LEU A 114 8.98 5.83 27.36
N ASN A 115 7.70 6.02 27.68
CA ASN A 115 7.11 7.33 27.94
C ASN A 115 7.26 7.80 29.40
N ARG A 116 7.97 7.07 30.26
CA ARG A 116 8.44 7.57 31.57
C ARG A 116 9.88 8.06 31.52
N ALA A 117 10.64 7.63 30.51
CA ALA A 117 12.00 8.07 30.31
C ALA A 117 12.08 9.56 29.97
N THR A 118 13.17 10.21 30.40
CA THR A 118 13.49 11.58 29.99
C THR A 118 13.65 11.66 28.47
N TYR A 119 13.48 12.84 27.90
CA TYR A 119 13.70 13.08 26.48
C TYR A 119 15.06 12.55 25.99
N GLU A 120 16.13 12.84 26.74
CA GLU A 120 17.49 12.36 26.46
C GLU A 120 17.58 10.83 26.38
N ASN A 121 16.89 10.11 27.28
CA ASN A 121 16.87 8.64 27.24
C ASN A 121 15.99 8.11 26.10
N GLN A 122 14.89 8.79 25.75
CA GLN A 122 14.07 8.41 24.60
C GLN A 122 14.85 8.56 23.28
N GLU A 123 15.64 9.61 23.14
CA GLU A 123 16.42 9.91 21.93
C GLU A 123 17.44 8.81 21.61
N LYS A 124 18.02 8.16 22.64
CA LYS A 124 18.95 7.02 22.48
C LYS A 124 18.35 5.85 21.68
N PHE A 125 17.02 5.71 21.65
CA PHE A 125 16.35 4.66 20.90
C PHE A 125 16.03 5.03 19.45
N LEU A 126 16.23 6.29 19.04
CA LEU A 126 15.81 6.77 17.73
C LEU A 126 16.51 6.02 16.58
N SER A 127 17.84 5.85 16.65
CA SER A 127 18.60 5.08 15.65
C SER A 127 18.20 3.61 15.67
N LEU A 128 17.95 3.05 16.86
CA LEU A 128 17.53 1.66 17.00
C LEU A 128 16.17 1.43 16.32
N PHE A 129 15.23 2.37 16.47
CA PHE A 129 13.90 2.29 15.86
C PHE A 129 13.96 2.52 14.35
N ALA A 130 14.82 3.44 13.89
CA ALA A 130 14.93 3.83 12.48
C ALA A 130 15.65 2.80 11.62
N SER A 131 16.82 2.32 12.05
CA SER A 131 17.76 1.57 11.20
C SER A 131 18.28 0.30 11.84
N ARG A 132 17.77 -0.08 13.03
CA ARG A 132 18.28 -1.24 13.80
C ARG A 132 19.79 -1.12 14.04
N GLN A 133 20.21 0.09 14.39
CA GLN A 133 21.59 0.41 14.73
C GLN A 133 21.64 1.30 15.97
N ILE A 134 22.72 1.23 16.74
CA ILE A 134 23.08 2.30 17.68
C ILE A 134 24.43 2.85 17.24
N ASP A 135 24.48 4.17 17.01
CA ASP A 135 25.66 4.89 16.49
C ASP A 135 26.30 4.25 15.25
N GLY A 136 25.48 3.76 14.33
CA GLY A 136 25.93 3.13 13.08
C GLY A 136 26.39 1.66 13.22
N MET A 137 26.44 1.12 14.44
CA MET A 137 26.71 -0.30 14.65
C MET A 137 25.41 -1.10 14.50
N PRO A 138 25.42 -2.26 13.82
CA PRO A 138 24.24 -3.09 13.62
C PRO A 138 23.86 -3.90 14.86
N VAL A 139 22.56 -4.05 15.14
CA VAL A 139 22.05 -4.94 16.20
C VAL A 139 21.44 -6.22 15.62
N GLN A 140 21.37 -7.27 16.43
CA GLN A 140 20.70 -8.52 16.04
C GLN A 140 19.16 -8.44 16.09
N CYS A 141 18.60 -7.33 16.58
CA CYS A 141 17.16 -7.19 16.82
C CYS A 141 16.35 -7.32 15.53
N LYS A 142 15.45 -8.31 15.52
CA LYS A 142 14.45 -8.53 14.47
C LYS A 142 13.05 -8.07 14.91
N TYR A 143 12.71 -8.33 16.17
CA TYR A 143 11.38 -8.07 16.72
C TYR A 143 11.48 -7.03 17.83
N MET A 144 10.76 -5.92 17.69
CA MET A 144 10.85 -4.80 18.60
C MET A 144 9.47 -4.41 19.10
N TYR A 145 9.35 -4.41 20.42
CA TYR A 145 8.16 -4.05 21.15
C TYR A 145 8.46 -2.89 22.08
N VAL A 146 7.50 -1.99 22.23
CA VAL A 146 7.54 -0.93 23.24
C VAL A 146 6.29 -1.04 24.10
N ALA A 147 6.43 -0.84 25.41
CA ALA A 147 5.29 -0.79 26.32
C ALA A 147 5.24 0.56 27.01
N MET A 148 4.02 1.11 27.11
CA MET A 148 3.80 2.42 27.69
C MET A 148 2.47 2.52 28.40
N ASN A 149 2.41 3.46 29.33
CA ASN A 149 1.16 3.87 29.94
C ASN A 149 0.50 4.97 29.07
N PRO A 150 -0.83 5.14 29.12
CA PRO A 150 -1.47 6.26 28.44
C PRO A 150 -0.92 7.59 28.97
N VAL A 151 -0.62 8.53 28.07
CA VAL A 151 -0.11 9.86 28.47
C VAL A 151 -1.24 10.70 29.10
N MET A 152 -2.46 10.49 28.61
CA MET A 152 -3.70 11.11 29.10
C MET A 152 -4.61 10.03 29.68
N ASN A 153 -5.26 10.31 30.81
CA ASN A 153 -6.32 9.48 31.36
C ASN A 153 -7.66 9.78 30.66
N LYS A 154 -8.73 9.02 30.96
CA LYS A 154 -10.07 9.21 30.36
C LYS A 154 -10.73 10.58 30.66
N LYS A 155 -10.20 11.34 31.62
CA LYS A 155 -10.65 12.70 31.96
C LYS A 155 -9.75 13.77 31.33
N ASN A 156 -8.83 13.37 30.45
CA ASN A 156 -7.80 14.22 29.87
C ASN A 156 -6.84 14.82 30.93
N ASP A 157 -6.72 14.20 32.11
CA ASP A 157 -5.62 14.52 33.04
C ASP A 157 -4.38 13.71 32.65
N LYS A 158 -3.19 14.28 32.90
CA LYS A 158 -1.93 13.59 32.71
C LYS A 158 -1.85 12.37 33.62
N TYR A 159 -1.39 11.24 33.08
CA TYR A 159 -1.03 10.09 33.91
C TYR A 159 0.30 10.41 34.61
N ASP A 160 0.31 10.47 35.94
CA ASP A 160 1.47 10.90 36.71
C ASP A 160 2.74 10.12 36.35
N GLY A 161 3.83 10.86 36.11
CA GLY A 161 5.13 10.32 35.76
C GLY A 161 5.26 9.86 34.30
N THR A 162 4.29 10.17 33.43
CA THR A 162 4.43 9.99 31.98
C THR A 162 4.70 11.31 31.26
N GLN A 163 5.45 11.22 30.18
CA GLN A 163 5.74 12.30 29.23
C GLN A 163 5.30 11.84 27.84
N PRO A 164 4.90 12.76 26.94
CA PRO A 164 4.65 12.39 25.55
C PRO A 164 5.95 11.87 24.93
N LEU A 165 5.82 11.02 23.92
CA LEU A 165 6.96 10.70 23.08
C LEU A 165 7.37 11.90 22.23
N ASP A 166 8.65 11.97 21.89
CA ASP A 166 9.10 12.80 20.78
C ASP A 166 8.36 12.38 19.49
N LYS A 167 7.91 13.37 18.69
CA LYS A 167 7.13 13.11 17.47
C LYS A 167 7.88 12.21 16.49
N ALA A 168 9.19 12.41 16.31
CA ALA A 168 9.99 11.60 15.41
C ALA A 168 10.09 10.14 15.90
N LEU A 169 10.14 9.92 17.21
CA LEU A 169 10.09 8.58 17.79
C LEU A 169 8.72 7.93 17.59
N GLY A 170 7.64 8.69 17.86
CA GLY A 170 6.26 8.26 17.69
C GLY A 170 5.91 7.87 16.24
N GLU A 171 6.38 8.64 15.25
CA GLU A 171 6.18 8.35 13.83
C GLU A 171 6.82 7.03 13.36
N ARG A 172 7.80 6.49 14.10
CA ARG A 172 8.48 5.21 13.79
C ARG A 172 7.77 4.00 14.39
N ILE A 173 6.76 4.21 15.22
CA ILE A 173 5.89 3.12 15.70
C ILE A 173 5.01 2.67 14.55
N THR A 174 5.14 1.40 14.15
CA THR A 174 4.41 0.80 13.03
C THR A 174 2.94 0.62 13.36
N PHE A 175 2.66 0.10 14.56
CA PHE A 175 1.31 -0.26 14.97
C PHE A 175 1.16 -0.16 16.49
N LEU A 176 0.00 0.31 16.93
CA LEU A 176 -0.38 0.51 18.32
C LEU A 176 -1.46 -0.50 18.72
N ILE A 177 -1.16 -1.27 19.77
CA ILE A 177 -2.07 -2.20 20.43
C ILE A 177 -2.54 -1.57 21.73
N ASN A 178 -3.83 -1.26 21.79
CA ASN A 178 -4.47 -0.81 23.03
C ASN A 178 -4.84 -2.00 23.90
N MET A 179 -4.20 -2.11 25.05
CA MET A 179 -4.48 -3.19 26.00
C MET A 179 -5.80 -2.93 26.74
N PRO A 180 -6.68 -3.94 26.85
CA PRO A 180 -7.88 -3.81 27.64
C PRO A 180 -7.53 -3.66 29.12
N ASN A 181 -8.22 -2.74 29.80
CA ASN A 181 -8.19 -2.67 31.25
C ASN A 181 -9.07 -3.78 31.86
N PHE A 182 -8.88 -4.04 33.15
CA PHE A 182 -9.64 -5.06 33.87
C PHE A 182 -11.16 -4.89 33.71
N GLY A 183 -11.67 -3.65 33.67
CA GLY A 183 -13.10 -3.36 33.49
C GLY A 183 -13.67 -3.80 32.15
N GLN A 184 -12.85 -3.78 31.08
CA GLN A 184 -13.21 -4.18 29.72
C GLN A 184 -13.22 -5.68 29.50
N LEU A 185 -12.62 -6.47 30.41
CA LEU A 185 -12.63 -7.93 30.32
C LEU A 185 -14.02 -8.51 30.58
N THR A 186 -14.30 -9.67 29.99
CA THR A 186 -15.51 -10.45 30.28
C THR A 186 -15.52 -10.93 31.73
N THR A 187 -16.69 -11.21 32.31
CA THR A 187 -16.78 -11.76 33.69
C THR A 187 -16.00 -13.07 33.82
N SER A 188 -16.00 -13.92 32.79
CA SER A 188 -15.24 -15.17 32.80
C SER A 188 -13.74 -14.92 32.85
N ASP A 189 -13.23 -14.00 32.03
CA ASP A 189 -11.80 -13.70 32.00
C ASP A 189 -11.34 -12.96 33.25
N LYS A 190 -12.16 -12.06 33.81
CA LYS A 190 -11.93 -11.43 35.12
C LYS A 190 -11.70 -12.48 36.20
N LEU A 191 -12.57 -13.49 36.29
CA LEU A 191 -12.43 -14.57 37.27
C LEU A 191 -11.14 -15.36 37.06
N LYS A 192 -10.77 -15.67 35.82
CA LYS A 192 -9.50 -16.36 35.52
C LYS A 192 -8.29 -15.52 35.94
N VAL A 193 -8.29 -14.21 35.66
CA VAL A 193 -7.23 -13.29 36.09
C VAL A 193 -7.09 -13.29 37.61
N ILE A 194 -8.21 -13.18 38.35
CA ILE A 194 -8.22 -13.20 39.82
C ILE A 194 -7.68 -14.54 40.36
N MET A 195 -8.11 -15.65 39.77
CA MET A 195 -7.72 -16.99 40.22
C MET A 195 -6.27 -17.36 39.84
N ALA A 196 -5.70 -16.74 38.81
CA ALA A 196 -4.34 -16.98 38.34
C ALA A 196 -3.23 -16.46 39.29
N CYS A 197 -3.57 -15.61 40.27
CA CYS A 197 -2.64 -15.05 41.26
C CYS A 197 -1.82 -16.11 42.03
N ASN A 198 -2.26 -17.36 42.09
CA ASN A 198 -1.59 -18.41 42.85
C ASN A 198 -0.43 -19.11 42.11
N ASN A 199 -0.21 -18.87 40.80
CA ASN A 199 0.74 -19.63 39.96
C ASN A 199 1.69 -18.75 39.09
N GLN A 200 1.93 -17.49 39.45
CA GLN A 200 2.61 -16.53 38.56
C GLN A 200 4.11 -16.79 38.32
N SER A 201 4.81 -17.51 39.19
CA SER A 201 6.29 -17.55 39.24
C SER A 201 6.97 -18.65 38.42
N SER A 202 6.25 -19.48 37.66
CA SER A 202 6.86 -20.63 36.97
C SER A 202 6.22 -20.96 35.61
N TRP A 203 5.86 -19.95 34.82
CA TRP A 203 5.43 -20.25 33.45
C TRP A 203 6.63 -20.69 32.62
N GLU A 204 6.52 -21.86 32.01
CA GLU A 204 7.45 -22.31 30.98
C GLU A 204 6.65 -22.89 29.82
N PRO A 205 7.05 -22.64 28.56
CA PRO A 205 6.38 -23.20 27.42
C PRO A 205 6.67 -24.70 27.34
N SER A 206 5.60 -25.50 27.23
CA SER A 206 5.69 -26.94 26.98
C SER A 206 6.08 -27.22 25.53
N ASP A 207 6.67 -28.39 25.26
CA ASP A 207 7.07 -28.77 23.89
C ASP A 207 5.90 -28.75 22.91
N SER A 208 4.70 -29.10 23.37
CA SER A 208 3.48 -29.02 22.55
C SER A 208 3.14 -27.56 22.18
N LEU A 209 3.29 -26.62 23.11
CA LEU A 209 3.05 -25.21 22.84
C LEU A 209 4.12 -24.64 21.89
N VAL A 210 5.38 -25.03 22.07
CA VAL A 210 6.48 -24.65 21.15
C VAL A 210 6.18 -25.14 19.74
N GLN A 211 5.74 -26.39 19.58
CA GLN A 211 5.39 -26.94 18.28
C GLN A 211 4.17 -26.22 17.66
N GLN A 212 3.13 -25.95 18.44
CA GLN A 212 1.99 -25.15 17.98
C GLN A 212 2.38 -23.75 17.52
N HIS A 213 3.30 -23.09 18.24
CA HIS A 213 3.82 -21.77 17.84
C HIS A 213 4.57 -21.83 16.51
N LYS A 214 5.42 -22.85 16.29
CA LYS A 214 6.13 -23.05 15.01
C LYS A 214 5.15 -23.25 13.86
N GLU A 215 4.17 -24.14 14.04
CA GLU A 215 3.13 -24.42 13.04
C GLU A 215 2.31 -23.17 12.72
N PHE A 216 1.92 -22.42 13.77
CA PHE A 216 1.21 -21.16 13.63
C PHE A 216 2.02 -20.13 12.82
N LEU A 217 3.28 -19.89 13.17
CA LEU A 217 4.14 -18.94 12.47
C LEU A 217 4.38 -19.36 11.02
N SER A 218 4.60 -20.65 10.76
CA SER A 218 4.77 -21.18 9.40
C SER A 218 3.54 -20.88 8.56
N LYS A 219 2.35 -21.22 9.07
CA LYS A 219 1.09 -20.97 8.39
C LYS A 219 0.84 -19.47 8.17
N ALA A 220 1.05 -18.65 9.19
CA ALA A 220 0.80 -17.21 9.10
C ALA A 220 1.75 -16.54 8.08
N ARG A 221 3.00 -16.98 7.98
CA ARG A 221 3.95 -16.50 6.97
C ARG A 221 3.56 -16.92 5.56
N GLU A 222 3.13 -18.16 5.37
CA GLU A 222 2.62 -18.65 4.08
C GLU A 222 1.43 -17.81 3.61
N VAL A 223 0.44 -17.60 4.48
CA VAL A 223 -0.71 -16.75 4.17
C VAL A 223 -0.28 -15.31 3.89
N TYR A 224 0.67 -14.77 4.65
CA TYR A 224 1.16 -13.40 4.44
C TYR A 224 1.83 -13.24 3.06
N SER A 225 2.60 -14.23 2.62
CA SER A 225 3.18 -14.24 1.26
C SER A 225 2.09 -14.29 0.19
N SER A 226 1.10 -15.19 0.32
CA SER A 226 -0.02 -15.25 -0.63
C SER A 226 -0.85 -13.96 -0.63
N ALA A 227 -1.10 -13.37 0.53
CA ALA A 227 -1.83 -12.10 0.63
C ALA A 227 -1.06 -10.93 -0.01
N LYS A 228 0.27 -10.93 0.05
CA LYS A 228 1.09 -9.95 -0.69
C LYS A 228 0.88 -10.09 -2.20
N GLU A 229 0.86 -11.31 -2.73
CA GLU A 229 0.63 -11.53 -4.16
C GLU A 229 -0.80 -11.15 -4.58
N GLU A 230 -1.79 -11.52 -3.77
CA GLU A 230 -3.21 -11.39 -4.12
C GLU A 230 -3.80 -10.01 -3.83
N HIS A 231 -3.36 -9.35 -2.75
CA HIS A 231 -4.06 -8.19 -2.21
C HIS A 231 -3.23 -6.91 -2.16
N MET A 232 -1.91 -6.96 -2.38
CA MET A 232 -1.04 -5.78 -2.18
C MET A 232 -1.48 -4.57 -3.00
N GLN A 233 -1.76 -4.74 -4.29
CA GLN A 233 -2.22 -3.63 -5.13
C GLN A 233 -3.55 -3.06 -4.64
N LYS A 234 -4.52 -3.94 -4.37
CA LYS A 234 -5.86 -3.56 -3.87
C LYS A 234 -5.79 -2.78 -2.57
N VAL A 235 -4.93 -3.23 -1.64
CA VAL A 235 -4.70 -2.56 -0.37
C VAL A 235 -3.99 -1.22 -0.59
N GLY A 236 -3.05 -1.13 -1.53
CA GLY A 236 -2.42 0.14 -1.93
C GLY A 236 -3.43 1.17 -2.43
N GLU A 237 -4.33 0.77 -3.34
CA GLU A 237 -5.42 1.62 -3.86
C GLU A 237 -6.37 2.05 -2.73
N TYR A 238 -6.76 1.13 -1.85
CA TYR A 238 -7.54 1.44 -0.65
C TYR A 238 -6.85 2.49 0.23
N ILE A 239 -5.52 2.39 0.42
CA ILE A 239 -4.77 3.34 1.24
C ILE A 239 -4.73 4.74 0.60
N CYS A 240 -4.55 4.82 -0.72
CA CYS A 240 -4.63 6.09 -1.46
C CYS A 240 -6.01 6.73 -1.33
N GLU A 241 -7.08 5.93 -1.42
CA GLU A 241 -8.45 6.43 -1.26
C GLU A 241 -8.71 6.91 0.18
N VAL A 242 -8.26 6.15 1.19
CA VAL A 242 -8.34 6.57 2.60
C VAL A 242 -7.63 7.91 2.81
N GLU A 243 -6.46 8.11 2.20
CA GLU A 243 -5.72 9.37 2.26
C GLU A 243 -6.54 10.54 1.71
N ALA A 244 -7.14 10.36 0.54
CA ALA A 244 -8.00 11.36 -0.10
C ALA A 244 -9.23 11.68 0.78
N GLN A 245 -9.86 10.66 1.38
CA GLN A 245 -11.00 10.86 2.27
C GLN A 245 -10.61 11.60 3.56
N LEU A 246 -9.46 11.27 4.17
CA LEU A 246 -9.00 11.95 5.39
C LEU A 246 -8.67 13.43 5.15
N LYS A 247 -8.10 13.77 3.97
CA LYS A 247 -7.89 15.16 3.53
C LYS A 247 -9.20 15.93 3.41
N ASN A 248 -10.23 15.31 2.82
CA ASN A 248 -11.52 15.96 2.59
C ASN A 248 -12.32 16.21 3.88
N GLN A 249 -12.14 15.37 4.90
CA GLN A 249 -12.95 15.39 6.12
C GLN A 249 -12.56 16.49 7.14
N SER A 250 -11.64 17.42 6.82
CA SER A 250 -11.11 18.41 7.79
C SER A 250 -10.67 17.77 9.13
N SER A 251 -10.25 16.50 9.08
CA SER A 251 -9.99 15.69 10.27
C SER A 251 -8.70 16.08 11.01
N GLY A 252 -7.83 16.85 10.35
CA GLY A 252 -6.48 17.15 10.82
C GLY A 252 -5.52 15.96 10.74
N ILE A 253 -5.99 14.77 10.35
CA ILE A 253 -5.19 13.55 10.22
C ILE A 253 -4.50 13.57 8.85
N GLN A 254 -3.17 13.49 8.86
CA GLN A 254 -2.36 13.37 7.64
C GLN A 254 -1.77 11.97 7.55
N LEU A 255 -1.96 11.32 6.40
CA LEU A 255 -1.37 10.03 6.11
C LEU A 255 -0.12 10.20 5.24
N GLU A 256 1.04 10.19 5.89
CA GLU A 256 2.34 10.35 5.21
C GLU A 256 2.84 9.04 4.58
N GLY A 257 3.81 9.13 3.66
CA GLY A 257 4.33 7.97 2.92
C GLY A 257 4.82 6.81 3.79
N ARG A 258 5.56 7.08 4.87
CA ARG A 258 6.00 6.04 5.83
C ARG A 258 4.79 5.34 6.48
N ARG A 259 3.79 6.13 6.86
CA ARG A 259 2.58 5.61 7.51
C ARG A 259 1.74 4.77 6.55
N ALA A 260 1.65 5.18 5.28
CA ALA A 260 1.01 4.40 4.22
C ALA A 260 1.71 3.04 4.02
N GLN A 261 3.04 3.00 4.01
CA GLN A 261 3.81 1.75 3.93
C GLN A 261 3.57 0.83 5.14
N PHE A 262 3.54 1.39 6.35
CA PHE A 262 3.18 0.64 7.55
C PHE A 262 1.74 0.11 7.47
N LEU A 263 0.79 0.92 7.03
CA LEU A 263 -0.59 0.53 6.89
C LEU A 263 -0.75 -0.65 5.91
N LEU A 264 -0.08 -0.62 4.75
CA LEU A 264 -0.06 -1.74 3.80
C LEU A 264 0.41 -3.04 4.49
N THR A 265 1.54 -2.95 5.19
CA THR A 265 2.14 -4.08 5.92
C THR A 265 1.19 -4.60 7.01
N ASN A 266 0.55 -3.68 7.74
CA ASN A 266 -0.38 -3.98 8.83
C ASN A 266 -1.67 -4.65 8.32
N VAL A 267 -2.26 -4.16 7.23
CA VAL A 267 -3.48 -4.76 6.64
C VAL A 267 -3.22 -6.21 6.24
N LEU A 268 -2.18 -6.45 5.45
CA LEU A 268 -1.81 -7.78 4.99
C LEU A 268 -1.40 -8.69 6.16
N GLY A 269 -0.68 -8.14 7.14
CA GLY A 269 -0.25 -8.87 8.32
C GLY A 269 -1.41 -9.30 9.20
N ILE A 270 -2.35 -8.40 9.48
CA ILE A 270 -3.54 -8.70 10.29
C ILE A 270 -4.42 -9.72 9.57
N TYR A 271 -4.64 -9.56 8.26
CA TYR A 271 -5.36 -10.53 7.46
C TYR A 271 -4.73 -11.93 7.53
N ALA A 272 -3.40 -12.02 7.42
CA ALA A 272 -2.69 -13.29 7.53
C ALA A 272 -2.83 -13.94 8.92
N LEU A 273 -2.74 -13.13 10.00
CA LEU A 273 -2.97 -13.61 11.36
C LEU A 273 -4.41 -14.11 11.55
N ASP A 274 -5.41 -13.34 11.10
CA ASP A 274 -6.81 -13.73 11.22
C ASP A 274 -7.11 -15.01 10.47
N THR A 275 -6.55 -15.19 9.28
CA THR A 275 -6.64 -16.43 8.50
C THR A 275 -5.98 -17.60 9.24
N ALA A 276 -4.81 -17.35 9.84
CA ALA A 276 -4.07 -18.36 10.60
C ALA A 276 -4.85 -18.82 11.85
N PHE A 277 -5.47 -17.89 12.58
CA PHE A 277 -6.26 -18.15 13.79
C PHE A 277 -7.66 -18.72 13.52
N ASN A 278 -8.45 -18.06 12.66
CA ASN A 278 -9.91 -18.27 12.55
C ASN A 278 -10.34 -19.07 11.31
N LYS A 279 -9.41 -19.48 10.43
CA LYS A 279 -9.63 -20.15 9.12
C LYS A 279 -10.39 -19.34 8.07
N THR A 280 -11.28 -18.43 8.48
CA THR A 280 -11.95 -17.46 7.61
C THR A 280 -11.56 -16.05 8.06
N SER A 281 -11.08 -15.25 7.14
CA SER A 281 -10.65 -13.87 7.36
C SER A 281 -11.43 -12.94 6.44
N ASN A 282 -11.68 -11.73 6.93
CA ASN A 282 -12.27 -10.66 6.15
C ASN A 282 -11.21 -9.57 5.97
N LEU A 283 -10.82 -9.32 4.72
CA LEU A 283 -9.82 -8.29 4.38
C LEU A 283 -10.31 -6.90 4.81
N GLU A 284 -11.62 -6.65 4.75
CA GLU A 284 -12.23 -5.37 5.16
C GLU A 284 -12.06 -5.12 6.66
N GLU A 285 -12.40 -6.10 7.48
CA GLU A 285 -12.24 -6.01 8.95
C GLU A 285 -10.77 -5.88 9.33
N SER A 286 -9.90 -6.63 8.65
CA SER A 286 -8.45 -6.56 8.82
C SER A 286 -7.94 -5.16 8.49
N ALA A 287 -8.46 -4.55 7.42
CA ALA A 287 -8.09 -3.21 6.99
C ALA A 287 -8.56 -2.12 7.97
N LEU A 288 -9.75 -2.26 8.56
CA LEU A 288 -10.22 -1.34 9.60
C LEU A 288 -9.37 -1.46 10.87
N GLN A 289 -9.08 -2.69 11.31
CA GLN A 289 -8.22 -2.92 12.48
C GLN A 289 -6.81 -2.36 12.24
N ALA A 290 -6.26 -2.57 11.04
CA ALA A 290 -4.99 -2.01 10.61
C ALA A 290 -5.01 -0.49 10.64
N LEU A 291 -6.06 0.14 10.09
CA LEU A 291 -6.19 1.59 10.03
C LEU A 291 -6.20 2.20 11.43
N ILE A 292 -7.05 1.71 12.33
CA ILE A 292 -7.17 2.24 13.70
C ILE A 292 -5.86 2.11 14.47
N GLY A 293 -5.18 0.97 14.38
CA GLY A 293 -3.92 0.75 15.10
C GLY A 293 -2.70 1.39 14.43
N SER A 294 -2.82 1.85 13.19
CA SER A 294 -1.69 2.48 12.49
C SER A 294 -1.47 3.93 12.90
N PHE A 295 -2.36 4.60 13.63
CA PHE A 295 -2.16 6.00 14.06
C PHE A 295 -1.79 6.11 15.54
N PRO A 296 -0.49 6.10 15.89
CA PRO A 296 -0.04 6.16 17.28
C PRO A 296 -0.04 7.59 17.87
N ASN A 297 -0.77 8.55 17.30
CA ASN A 297 -0.69 9.95 17.73
C ASN A 297 -1.08 10.17 19.20
N SER A 298 -1.86 9.25 19.78
CA SER A 298 -2.18 9.22 21.22
C SER A 298 -0.95 9.09 22.12
N LEU A 299 0.21 8.75 21.57
CA LEU A 299 1.47 8.63 22.29
C LEU A 299 2.19 9.98 22.51
N TRP A 300 1.78 11.06 21.82
CA TRP A 300 2.41 12.39 21.96
C TRP A 300 1.41 13.57 22.00
N TYR A 301 0.23 13.35 22.60
CA TYR A 301 -0.85 14.35 22.85
C TYR A 301 -1.75 14.74 21.67
N GLU A 302 -1.72 13.98 20.58
CA GLU A 302 -2.65 14.19 19.48
C GLU A 302 -3.80 13.16 19.55
N GLU A 303 -5.01 13.62 19.86
CA GLU A 303 -6.20 12.77 19.77
C GLU A 303 -6.49 12.46 18.29
N VAL A 304 -6.55 11.18 17.97
CA VAL A 304 -6.97 10.71 16.65
C VAL A 304 -8.49 10.56 16.68
N ASN A 305 -9.19 11.27 15.80
CA ASN A 305 -10.63 11.10 15.65
C ASN A 305 -10.91 9.71 15.03
N SER A 306 -11.23 8.75 15.89
CA SER A 306 -11.52 7.37 15.47
C SER A 306 -12.73 7.27 14.56
N GLU A 307 -13.68 8.21 14.66
CA GLU A 307 -14.87 8.23 13.80
C GLU A 307 -14.50 8.67 12.38
N ALA A 308 -13.62 9.67 12.23
CA ALA A 308 -13.08 10.06 10.93
C ALA A 308 -12.34 8.88 10.26
N LEU A 309 -11.54 8.12 11.01
CA LEU A 309 -10.90 6.91 10.48
C LEU A 309 -11.93 5.86 10.01
N ARG A 310 -12.98 5.61 10.81
CA ARG A 310 -14.04 4.65 10.45
C ARG A 310 -14.81 5.10 9.21
N GLU A 311 -15.11 6.38 9.10
CA GLU A 311 -15.83 6.94 7.96
C GLU A 311 -14.96 6.90 6.69
N ALA A 312 -13.68 7.28 6.78
CA ALA A 312 -12.73 7.15 5.67
C ALA A 312 -12.60 5.69 5.20
N HIS A 313 -12.52 4.73 6.13
CA HIS A 313 -12.55 3.31 5.81
C HIS A 313 -13.85 2.91 5.07
N ARG A 314 -15.01 3.31 5.60
CA ARG A 314 -16.32 2.98 5.01
C ARG A 314 -16.46 3.51 3.58
N GLN A 315 -15.98 4.72 3.33
CA GLN A 315 -16.01 5.34 2.00
C GLN A 315 -15.03 4.66 1.03
N SER A 316 -13.90 4.15 1.53
CA SER A 316 -12.85 3.51 0.73
C SER A 316 -13.06 2.00 0.54
N LEU A 317 -14.04 1.40 1.22
CA LEU A 317 -14.28 -0.05 1.25
C LEU A 317 -14.42 -0.68 -0.13
N HIS A 318 -15.02 0.07 -1.07
CA HIS A 318 -15.23 -0.38 -2.44
C HIS A 318 -13.92 -0.81 -3.12
N MET A 319 -12.79 -0.14 -2.82
CA MET A 319 -11.48 -0.54 -3.33
C MET A 319 -11.12 -1.98 -2.92
N LEU A 320 -11.48 -2.38 -1.70
CA LEU A 320 -11.29 -3.73 -1.15
C LEU A 320 -12.34 -4.75 -1.63
N GLN A 321 -13.34 -4.33 -2.40
CA GLN A 321 -14.39 -5.20 -2.96
C GLN A 321 -14.28 -5.40 -4.47
N LEU A 322 -13.63 -4.49 -5.20
CA LEU A 322 -13.48 -4.59 -6.65
C LEU A 322 -12.78 -5.89 -7.05
N ASP A 323 -13.39 -6.63 -7.98
CA ASP A 323 -12.73 -7.72 -8.70
C ASP A 323 -11.74 -7.15 -9.72
N ASP A 324 -10.76 -7.95 -10.14
CA ASP A 324 -9.68 -7.46 -11.01
C ASP A 324 -10.21 -6.96 -12.38
N SER A 325 -11.32 -7.54 -12.87
CA SER A 325 -11.97 -7.12 -14.12
C SER A 325 -12.61 -5.73 -14.02
N SER A 326 -13.15 -5.40 -12.84
CA SER A 326 -13.79 -4.14 -12.49
C SER A 326 -12.74 -3.09 -12.10
N ARG A 327 -11.61 -3.49 -11.51
CA ARG A 327 -10.44 -2.62 -11.32
C ARG A 327 -9.86 -2.17 -12.64
N THR A 328 -9.70 -3.10 -13.58
CA THR A 328 -9.23 -2.76 -14.93
C THR A 328 -10.17 -1.75 -15.61
N LYS A 329 -11.49 -1.83 -15.36
CA LYS A 329 -12.48 -0.84 -15.83
C LYS A 329 -12.43 0.49 -15.07
N SER A 330 -12.19 0.48 -13.76
CA SER A 330 -12.02 1.69 -12.94
C SER A 330 -10.79 2.48 -13.37
N PHE A 331 -9.64 1.80 -13.52
CA PHE A 331 -8.39 2.39 -14.02
C PHE A 331 -8.52 2.89 -15.47
N ARG A 332 -9.36 2.24 -16.30
CA ARG A 332 -9.72 2.70 -17.66
C ARG A 332 -10.51 4.01 -17.66
N ASN A 333 -11.32 4.26 -16.63
CA ASN A 333 -12.18 5.44 -16.54
C ASN A 333 -11.51 6.64 -15.84
N ASP A 334 -10.42 6.42 -15.10
CA ASP A 334 -9.86 7.41 -14.17
C ASP A 334 -8.44 7.91 -14.48
N SER A 335 -7.91 7.66 -15.69
CA SER A 335 -6.70 8.36 -16.11
C SER A 335 -7.00 9.86 -16.29
N LEU A 336 -6.05 10.73 -15.91
CA LEU A 336 -6.16 12.18 -16.12
C LEU A 336 -6.54 12.51 -17.57
N SER A 337 -6.00 11.76 -18.52
CA SER A 337 -6.32 11.84 -19.94
C SER A 337 -7.78 11.47 -20.23
N THR A 338 -8.32 10.40 -19.64
CA THR A 338 -9.74 10.01 -19.81
C THR A 338 -10.69 11.06 -19.23
N ARG A 339 -10.37 11.62 -18.05
CA ARG A 339 -11.15 12.70 -17.43
C ARG A 339 -11.11 13.98 -18.26
N ALA A 340 -9.93 14.38 -18.72
CA ALA A 340 -9.75 15.52 -19.62
C ALA A 340 -10.56 15.38 -20.92
N LEU A 341 -10.50 14.20 -21.55
CA LEU A 341 -11.24 13.92 -22.77
C LEU A 341 -12.75 13.93 -22.55
N LYS A 342 -13.21 13.40 -21.41
CA LYS A 342 -14.62 13.45 -21.03
C LYS A 342 -15.10 14.88 -20.84
N GLU A 343 -14.35 15.73 -20.12
CA GLU A 343 -14.68 17.15 -19.91
C GLU A 343 -14.72 17.93 -21.23
N ILE A 344 -13.76 17.69 -22.13
CA ILE A 344 -13.74 18.29 -23.47
C ILE A 344 -14.95 17.84 -24.31
N THR A 345 -15.30 16.55 -24.22
CA THR A 345 -16.44 15.96 -24.95
C THR A 345 -17.78 16.49 -24.44
N GLU A 346 -17.95 16.58 -23.13
CA GLU A 346 -19.15 17.14 -22.49
C GLU A 346 -19.31 18.63 -22.81
N ALA A 347 -18.22 19.41 -22.79
CA ALA A 347 -18.25 20.81 -23.19
C ALA A 347 -18.62 20.98 -24.68
N ALA A 348 -18.14 20.10 -25.56
CA ALA A 348 -18.54 20.09 -26.96
C ALA A 348 -20.02 19.73 -27.15
N GLN A 349 -20.53 18.72 -26.43
CA GLN A 349 -21.93 18.31 -26.48
C GLN A 349 -22.89 19.37 -25.92
N ALA A 350 -22.46 20.11 -24.90
CA ALA A 350 -23.22 21.22 -24.33
C ALA A 350 -23.18 22.51 -25.18
N GLY A 351 -22.52 22.48 -26.36
CA GLY A 351 -22.50 23.59 -27.31
C GLY A 351 -21.62 24.77 -26.88
N HIS A 352 -20.58 24.53 -26.07
CA HIS A 352 -19.64 25.57 -25.70
C HIS A 352 -18.91 26.14 -26.92
N THR A 353 -18.47 27.40 -26.83
CA THR A 353 -17.74 28.06 -27.92
C THR A 353 -16.40 27.40 -28.17
N ILE A 354 -15.92 27.51 -29.41
CA ILE A 354 -14.64 26.96 -29.87
C ILE A 354 -13.47 27.44 -29.00
N GLU A 355 -13.50 28.70 -28.55
CA GLU A 355 -12.49 29.27 -27.63
C GLU A 355 -12.49 28.60 -26.26
N ASN A 356 -13.65 28.22 -25.72
CA ASN A 356 -13.73 27.55 -24.41
C ASN A 356 -13.21 26.11 -24.49
N ILE A 357 -13.53 25.40 -25.58
CA ILE A 357 -13.05 24.04 -25.82
C ILE A 357 -11.53 24.04 -26.05
N SER A 358 -10.99 25.01 -26.80
CA SER A 358 -9.55 25.20 -27.00
C SER A 358 -8.79 25.46 -25.67
N LYS A 359 -9.39 26.25 -24.76
CA LYS A 359 -8.82 26.44 -23.41
C LYS A 359 -8.80 25.15 -22.59
N LEU A 360 -9.86 24.34 -22.64
CA LEU A 360 -9.90 23.04 -21.95
C LEU A 360 -8.82 22.09 -22.49
N ILE A 361 -8.70 21.99 -23.82
CA ILE A 361 -7.64 21.24 -24.50
C ILE A 361 -6.25 21.68 -24.01
N THR A 362 -6.00 22.98 -23.92
CA THR A 362 -4.71 23.54 -23.48
C THR A 362 -4.47 23.30 -21.99
N MET A 363 -5.52 23.40 -21.16
CA MET A 363 -5.45 23.21 -19.71
C MET A 363 -5.11 21.77 -19.32
N HIS A 364 -5.56 20.80 -20.11
CA HIS A 364 -5.30 19.37 -19.89
C HIS A 364 -4.14 18.82 -20.71
N TRP A 365 -3.36 19.67 -21.38
CA TRP A 365 -2.20 19.25 -22.16
C TRP A 365 -1.16 18.62 -21.24
N PRO A 366 -0.87 17.30 -21.35
CA PRO A 366 0.11 16.64 -20.50
C PRO A 366 1.53 17.13 -20.82
N ASP A 367 2.38 17.30 -19.79
CA ASP A 367 3.79 17.60 -20.01
C ASP A 367 4.52 16.37 -20.59
N GLN A 368 5.41 16.58 -21.56
CA GLN A 368 6.08 15.48 -22.28
C GLN A 368 7.03 14.69 -21.38
N GLU A 369 7.52 15.30 -20.30
CA GLU A 369 8.50 14.69 -19.39
C GLU A 369 7.86 13.79 -18.32
N GLU A 370 6.57 13.97 -17.99
CA GLU A 370 5.92 13.25 -16.87
C GLU A 370 5.07 12.04 -17.33
N ASP A 371 4.45 12.09 -18.51
CA ASP A 371 3.67 10.97 -19.07
C ASP A 371 3.72 10.93 -20.61
N PRO A 372 4.81 10.38 -21.19
CA PRO A 372 5.01 10.32 -22.65
C PRO A 372 3.90 9.56 -23.39
N ALA A 373 3.37 8.49 -22.78
CA ALA A 373 2.30 7.68 -23.36
C ALA A 373 0.95 8.42 -23.34
N GLY A 374 0.61 9.07 -22.23
CA GLY A 374 -0.58 9.92 -22.13
C GLY A 374 -0.54 11.09 -23.10
N HIS A 375 0.63 11.73 -23.24
CA HIS A 375 0.87 12.79 -24.21
C HIS A 375 0.66 12.34 -25.66
N ALA A 376 1.18 11.16 -26.04
CA ALA A 376 1.07 10.62 -27.38
C ALA A 376 -0.37 10.20 -27.74
N ILE A 377 -1.08 9.55 -26.82
CA ILE A 377 -2.50 9.19 -26.96
C ILE A 377 -3.34 10.45 -27.13
N TRP A 378 -3.07 11.49 -26.33
CA TRP A 378 -3.77 12.76 -26.41
C TRP A 378 -3.51 13.45 -27.76
N ALA A 379 -2.24 13.53 -28.19
CA ALA A 379 -1.85 14.18 -29.45
C ALA A 379 -2.45 13.48 -30.67
N PHE A 380 -2.41 12.15 -30.73
CA PHE A 380 -2.98 11.38 -31.83
C PHE A 380 -4.49 11.53 -31.93
N SER A 381 -5.19 11.53 -30.79
CA SER A 381 -6.65 11.69 -30.75
C SER A 381 -7.07 13.05 -31.29
N VAL A 382 -6.29 14.10 -30.98
CA VAL A 382 -6.46 15.43 -31.56
C VAL A 382 -6.14 15.45 -33.06
N VAL A 383 -5.07 14.82 -33.55
CA VAL A 383 -4.73 14.73 -34.99
C VAL A 383 -5.83 14.01 -35.78
N ALA A 384 -6.26 12.83 -35.30
CA ALA A 384 -7.23 11.97 -35.97
C ALA A 384 -8.57 12.69 -36.13
N GLY A 385 -8.99 13.43 -35.10
CA GLY A 385 -10.17 14.28 -35.15
C GLY A 385 -10.11 15.48 -36.10
N LEU A 386 -8.91 15.99 -36.36
CA LEU A 386 -8.67 17.20 -37.16
C LEU A 386 -8.30 16.89 -38.63
N LYS A 387 -8.08 15.61 -38.99
CA LYS A 387 -7.78 15.20 -40.36
C LYS A 387 -8.93 15.58 -41.30
N GLY A 388 -8.65 16.50 -42.23
CA GLY A 388 -9.56 16.91 -43.32
C GLY A 388 -9.89 18.41 -43.36
N ARG A 389 -9.48 19.22 -42.38
CA ARG A 389 -9.97 20.61 -42.26
C ARG A 389 -8.85 21.63 -42.02
N ARG A 390 -8.00 21.80 -43.03
CA ARG A 390 -6.95 22.86 -43.08
C ARG A 390 -7.51 24.29 -43.08
N LYS A 391 -8.81 24.50 -43.39
CA LYS A 391 -9.39 25.84 -43.61
C LYS A 391 -10.06 26.48 -42.39
N SER A 392 -10.20 25.76 -41.27
CA SER A 392 -10.92 26.25 -40.07
C SER A 392 -10.07 26.25 -38.80
N GLN A 393 -8.75 26.12 -38.91
CA GLN A 393 -7.86 26.08 -37.74
C GLN A 393 -7.52 27.48 -37.24
N SER A 394 -8.32 27.98 -36.30
CA SER A 394 -7.94 29.05 -35.36
C SER A 394 -7.73 28.52 -33.92
N VAL A 395 -7.63 27.19 -33.77
CA VAL A 395 -7.74 26.48 -32.48
C VAL A 395 -6.40 26.36 -31.74
N LEU A 396 -5.28 26.48 -32.45
CA LEU A 396 -3.91 26.49 -31.92
C LEU A 396 -3.19 27.72 -32.49
N LYS A 397 -2.31 28.36 -31.73
CA LYS A 397 -1.46 29.42 -32.30
C LYS A 397 -0.58 28.79 -33.38
N GLU A 398 -0.31 29.52 -34.47
CA GLU A 398 0.50 29.06 -35.61
C GLU A 398 1.78 28.33 -35.18
N ASN A 399 2.41 28.83 -34.12
CA ASN A 399 3.67 28.33 -33.57
C ASN A 399 3.49 26.96 -32.86
N GLU A 400 2.36 26.77 -32.19
CA GLU A 400 1.98 25.53 -31.49
C GLU A 400 1.55 24.49 -32.52
N PHE A 401 0.79 24.90 -33.54
CA PHE A 401 0.44 24.06 -34.68
C PHE A 401 1.67 23.61 -35.47
N LYS A 402 2.64 24.50 -35.68
CA LYS A 402 3.90 24.17 -36.37
C LYS A 402 4.75 23.20 -35.57
N ARG A 403 4.89 23.39 -34.26
CA ARG A 403 5.56 22.42 -33.36
C ARG A 403 4.91 21.04 -33.42
N PHE A 404 3.59 21.01 -33.49
CA PHE A 404 2.80 19.80 -33.63
C PHE A 404 2.97 19.13 -35.00
N GLU A 405 3.00 19.92 -36.09
CA GLU A 405 3.25 19.44 -37.45
C GLU A 405 4.66 18.85 -37.55
N ASP A 406 5.67 19.51 -36.96
CA ASP A 406 7.06 19.03 -36.89
C ASP A 406 7.17 17.71 -36.11
N ALA A 407 6.44 17.56 -34.99
CA ALA A 407 6.38 16.30 -34.25
C ALA A 407 5.72 15.18 -35.07
N CYS A 408 4.63 15.48 -35.77
CA CYS A 408 3.96 14.53 -36.68
C CYS A 408 4.83 14.11 -37.86
N VAL A 409 5.64 15.03 -38.40
CA VAL A 409 6.57 14.75 -39.50
C VAL A 409 7.70 13.84 -39.02
N ARG A 410 8.33 14.15 -37.88
CA ARG A 410 9.38 13.30 -37.28
C ARG A 410 8.88 11.87 -37.01
N PHE A 411 7.67 11.74 -36.47
CA PHE A 411 7.05 10.45 -36.23
C PHE A 411 6.79 9.68 -37.54
N ARG A 412 6.27 10.33 -38.58
CA ARG A 412 6.06 9.69 -39.89
C ARG A 412 7.37 9.29 -40.56
N GLU A 413 8.43 10.05 -40.38
CA GLU A 413 9.74 9.78 -40.99
C GLU A 413 10.54 8.74 -40.19
N ASN A 414 10.03 8.28 -39.04
CA ASN A 414 10.63 7.22 -38.26
C ASN A 414 10.73 5.93 -39.11
N LYS A 415 11.93 5.34 -39.14
CA LYS A 415 12.26 4.18 -39.98
C LYS A 415 11.39 2.96 -39.68
N THR A 416 10.98 2.81 -38.43
CA THR A 416 10.19 1.67 -37.96
C THR A 416 8.72 1.86 -38.28
N PHE A 417 8.21 3.09 -38.15
CA PHE A 417 6.89 3.45 -38.68
C PHE A 417 6.80 3.17 -40.19
N GLN A 418 7.81 3.56 -40.97
CA GLN A 418 7.86 3.29 -42.42
C GLN A 418 7.98 1.80 -42.74
N TYR A 419 8.78 1.05 -41.97
CA TYR A 419 8.92 -0.40 -42.13
C TYR A 419 7.58 -1.12 -41.93
N TYR A 420 6.90 -0.88 -40.81
CA TYR A 420 5.63 -1.56 -40.52
C TYR A 420 4.47 -1.05 -41.38
N LYS A 421 4.50 0.21 -41.83
CA LYS A 421 3.57 0.69 -42.87
C LYS A 421 3.73 -0.09 -44.17
N GLY A 422 4.95 -0.41 -44.57
CA GLY A 422 5.22 -1.30 -45.71
C GLY A 422 4.63 -2.69 -45.52
N VAL A 423 4.80 -3.29 -44.33
CA VAL A 423 4.22 -4.59 -43.97
C VAL A 423 2.69 -4.56 -43.97
N GLN A 424 2.07 -3.48 -43.49
CA GLN A 424 0.61 -3.28 -43.54
C GLN A 424 0.10 -3.24 -44.98
N GLU A 425 0.72 -2.43 -45.84
CA GLU A 425 0.31 -2.29 -47.24
C GLU A 425 0.45 -3.62 -48.00
N GLU A 426 1.43 -4.45 -47.63
CA GLU A 426 1.62 -5.80 -48.18
C GLU A 426 0.59 -6.79 -47.62
N PHE A 427 0.29 -6.76 -46.33
CA PHE A 427 -0.72 -7.61 -45.68
C PHE A 427 -2.12 -7.33 -46.23
N ILE A 428 -2.51 -6.07 -46.38
CA ILE A 428 -3.80 -5.67 -46.97
C ILE A 428 -3.92 -6.13 -48.43
N LYS A 429 -2.82 -6.10 -49.20
CA LYS A 429 -2.80 -6.58 -50.59
C LYS A 429 -2.88 -8.10 -50.70
N THR A 430 -2.35 -8.84 -49.73
CA THR A 430 -2.19 -10.30 -49.80
C THR A 430 -3.26 -11.08 -49.02
N ALA A 431 -3.97 -10.45 -48.09
CA ALA A 431 -4.99 -11.11 -47.29
C ALA A 431 -6.24 -11.45 -48.11
N LYS A 432 -6.32 -12.70 -48.59
CA LYS A 432 -7.59 -13.33 -48.99
C LYS A 432 -8.24 -13.93 -47.74
N PHE A 433 -9.18 -13.20 -47.14
CA PHE A 433 -9.87 -13.70 -45.95
C PHE A 433 -10.88 -14.81 -46.31
N PRO A 434 -10.77 -16.01 -45.71
CA PRO A 434 -11.77 -17.08 -45.89
C PRO A 434 -13.10 -16.66 -45.29
N SER A 435 -14.20 -16.98 -45.95
CA SER A 435 -15.58 -16.68 -45.53
C SER A 435 -16.05 -17.38 -44.24
N SER A 436 -15.16 -18.10 -43.54
CA SER A 436 -15.49 -19.03 -42.46
C SER A 436 -14.94 -18.66 -41.09
N TYR A 437 -14.35 -17.46 -40.90
CA TYR A 437 -14.03 -16.98 -39.55
C TYR A 437 -15.28 -16.38 -38.91
N THR A 438 -15.72 -16.99 -37.80
CA THR A 438 -16.65 -16.38 -36.85
C THR A 438 -16.08 -15.03 -36.41
N ARG A 439 -16.86 -13.98 -36.65
CA ARG A 439 -16.51 -12.61 -36.30
C ARG A 439 -16.42 -12.49 -34.76
N PRO A 440 -15.49 -11.70 -34.21
CA PRO A 440 -15.49 -11.38 -32.79
C PRO A 440 -16.83 -10.73 -32.37
N ASP A 441 -17.37 -11.08 -31.20
CA ASP A 441 -18.71 -10.68 -30.72
C ASP A 441 -19.01 -9.17 -30.71
N PHE A 442 -17.99 -8.30 -30.78
CA PHE A 442 -18.16 -6.85 -30.88
C PHE A 442 -18.47 -6.34 -32.29
N VAL A 443 -18.32 -7.18 -33.33
CA VAL A 443 -18.62 -6.85 -34.74
C VAL A 443 -20.07 -7.19 -35.12
N ASP A 444 -20.76 -8.02 -34.34
CA ASP A 444 -22.10 -8.53 -34.66
C ASP A 444 -23.25 -7.54 -34.39
N ARG A 445 -22.96 -6.29 -33.99
CA ARG A 445 -23.99 -5.26 -33.75
C ARG A 445 -24.26 -4.31 -34.92
N ALA A 446 -23.70 -4.54 -36.11
CA ALA A 446 -23.98 -3.73 -37.30
C ALA A 446 -24.63 -4.57 -38.42
N THR A 447 -25.93 -4.81 -38.31
CA THR A 447 -26.76 -5.30 -39.42
C THR A 447 -27.24 -4.13 -40.29
N THR A 448 -26.30 -3.38 -40.89
CA THR A 448 -26.61 -2.31 -41.84
C THR A 448 -25.85 -2.49 -43.16
N PRO A 449 -26.36 -1.95 -44.29
CA PRO A 449 -25.74 -2.08 -45.62
C PRO A 449 -24.32 -1.51 -45.73
N ASN A 450 -23.87 -0.71 -44.77
CA ASN A 450 -22.54 -0.09 -44.72
C ASN A 450 -21.50 -0.90 -43.92
N ALA A 451 -21.84 -2.11 -43.47
CA ALA A 451 -20.96 -2.91 -42.62
C ALA A 451 -19.58 -3.20 -43.23
N ALA A 452 -19.42 -3.22 -44.56
CA ALA A 452 -18.12 -3.38 -45.21
C ALA A 452 -17.23 -2.13 -45.13
N GLU A 453 -17.83 -0.94 -45.24
CA GLU A 453 -17.13 0.35 -45.17
C GLU A 453 -16.80 0.72 -43.71
N GLU A 454 -17.71 0.41 -42.78
CA GLU A 454 -17.47 0.50 -41.33
C GLU A 454 -16.39 -0.49 -40.88
N PHE A 455 -16.35 -1.69 -41.46
CA PHE A 455 -15.31 -2.69 -41.21
C PHE A 455 -13.95 -2.29 -41.76
N ASP A 456 -13.87 -1.75 -42.99
CA ASP A 456 -12.60 -1.24 -43.55
C ASP A 456 -12.08 -0.03 -42.78
N THR A 457 -12.98 0.87 -42.35
CA THR A 457 -12.65 2.01 -41.48
C THR A 457 -12.18 1.54 -40.10
N SER A 458 -12.82 0.52 -39.53
CA SER A 458 -12.43 -0.07 -38.26
C SER A 458 -11.09 -0.78 -38.35
N ILE A 459 -10.83 -1.55 -39.41
CA ILE A 459 -9.53 -2.20 -39.65
C ILE A 459 -8.44 -1.17 -39.87
N ARG A 460 -8.68 -0.09 -40.63
CA ARG A 460 -7.71 0.99 -40.80
C ARG A 460 -7.39 1.67 -39.48
N THR A 461 -8.41 2.03 -38.70
CA THR A 461 -8.26 2.63 -37.37
C THR A 461 -7.52 1.70 -36.41
N TYR A 462 -7.87 0.41 -36.43
CA TYR A 462 -7.24 -0.67 -35.66
C TYR A 462 -5.76 -0.80 -36.03
N THR A 463 -5.45 -0.80 -37.33
CA THR A 463 -4.07 -0.98 -37.79
C THR A 463 -3.24 0.27 -37.57
N GLU A 464 -3.80 1.48 -37.76
CA GLU A 464 -3.14 2.75 -37.42
C GLU A 464 -2.81 2.83 -35.91
N ALA A 465 -3.70 2.35 -35.04
CA ALA A 465 -3.47 2.27 -33.60
C ALA A 465 -2.39 1.25 -33.20
N VAL A 466 -2.36 0.06 -33.84
CA VAL A 466 -1.28 -0.94 -33.63
C VAL A 466 0.08 -0.36 -34.05
N LEU A 467 0.16 0.25 -35.23
CA LEU A 467 1.38 0.83 -35.77
C LEU A 467 1.90 2.00 -34.93
N PHE A 468 0.98 2.80 -34.40
CA PHE A 468 1.28 3.89 -33.48
C PHE A 468 1.87 3.38 -32.15
N THR A 469 1.25 2.35 -31.58
CA THR A 469 1.67 1.72 -30.32
C THR A 469 3.07 1.10 -30.44
N LEU A 470 3.37 0.42 -31.55
CA LEU A 470 4.68 -0.18 -31.80
C LEU A 470 5.79 0.86 -32.03
N SER A 471 5.47 2.00 -32.63
CA SER A 471 6.43 3.08 -32.88
C SER A 471 6.76 3.87 -31.60
N LEU A 472 5.78 4.00 -30.69
CA LEU A 472 5.95 4.60 -29.36
C LEU A 472 6.96 3.85 -28.49
N MET A 473 6.96 2.52 -28.53
CA MET A 473 7.86 1.68 -27.74
C MET A 473 9.33 1.77 -28.17
N GLU A 474 9.59 2.21 -29.40
CA GLU A 474 10.95 2.34 -29.92
C GLU A 474 11.52 3.75 -29.74
N GLU A 475 10.65 4.78 -29.76
CA GLU A 475 11.03 6.17 -29.47
C GLU A 475 11.21 6.43 -27.96
N PHE A 476 10.49 5.66 -27.12
CA PHE A 476 10.55 5.70 -25.67
C PHE A 476 10.82 4.30 -25.11
N PRO A 477 12.09 3.83 -25.13
CA PRO A 477 12.46 2.47 -24.70
C PRO A 477 12.18 2.20 -23.21
N GLU A 478 11.90 3.23 -22.41
CA GLU A 478 11.40 3.10 -21.03
C GLU A 478 9.95 2.62 -20.92
N LEU A 479 9.19 2.55 -22.02
CA LEU A 479 7.87 1.91 -22.06
C LEU A 479 8.03 0.37 -22.09
N GLU A 480 8.42 -0.23 -20.97
CA GLU A 480 8.44 -1.68 -20.81
C GLU A 480 6.99 -2.22 -20.75
N ALA A 481 6.45 -2.67 -21.88
CA ALA A 481 5.27 -3.54 -21.87
C ALA A 481 5.70 -4.95 -21.46
N ASN A 482 5.52 -5.29 -20.19
CA ASN A 482 5.96 -6.55 -19.61
C ASN A 482 5.10 -7.75 -20.01
N SER A 483 3.92 -7.50 -20.61
CA SER A 483 3.01 -8.55 -21.03
C SER A 483 2.19 -8.20 -22.29
N PHE A 484 1.65 -9.24 -22.93
CA PHE A 484 0.71 -9.11 -24.05
C PHE A 484 -0.61 -8.42 -23.65
N ASP A 485 -0.97 -8.49 -22.35
CA ASP A 485 -2.15 -7.83 -21.78
C ASP A 485 -1.94 -6.32 -21.58
N ASP A 486 -0.71 -5.90 -21.27
CA ASP A 486 -0.32 -4.47 -21.26
C ASP A 486 -0.41 -3.89 -22.67
N PHE A 487 0.06 -4.65 -23.67
CA PHE A 487 -0.05 -4.31 -25.08
C PHE A 487 -1.51 -4.22 -25.53
N GLY A 488 -2.34 -5.21 -25.19
CA GLY A 488 -3.78 -5.21 -25.47
C GLY A 488 -4.52 -4.05 -24.81
N SER A 489 -4.09 -3.62 -23.63
CA SER A 489 -4.69 -2.49 -22.90
C SER A 489 -4.32 -1.14 -23.48
N LEU A 490 -3.05 -0.94 -23.86
CA LEU A 490 -2.58 0.26 -24.56
C LEU A 490 -3.24 0.38 -25.95
N PHE A 491 -3.39 -0.76 -26.61
CA PHE A 491 -4.07 -0.90 -27.89
C PHE A 491 -5.56 -0.51 -27.83
N LEU A 492 -6.30 -1.06 -26.86
CA LEU A 492 -7.73 -0.77 -26.68
C LEU A 492 -7.99 0.68 -26.23
N ARG A 493 -7.09 1.28 -25.44
CA ARG A 493 -7.15 2.71 -25.09
C ARG A 493 -7.08 3.56 -26.36
N THR A 494 -6.05 3.37 -27.18
CA THR A 494 -5.84 4.14 -28.41
C THR A 494 -7.03 4.03 -29.38
N ALA A 495 -7.56 2.81 -29.57
CA ALA A 495 -8.70 2.60 -30.46
C ALA A 495 -9.99 3.28 -30.00
N ASN A 496 -10.30 3.25 -28.69
CA ASN A 496 -11.48 3.91 -28.14
C ASN A 496 -11.34 5.43 -28.15
N THR A 497 -10.15 5.97 -27.85
CA THR A 497 -9.91 7.43 -27.86
C THR A 497 -10.07 8.03 -29.25
N VAL A 498 -9.62 7.32 -30.29
CA VAL A 498 -9.85 7.72 -31.69
C VAL A 498 -11.34 7.67 -32.05
N GLY A 499 -12.07 6.67 -31.53
CA GLY A 499 -13.52 6.56 -31.71
C GLY A 499 -14.30 7.73 -31.09
N GLU A 500 -13.97 8.11 -29.85
CA GLU A 500 -14.62 9.23 -29.13
C GLU A 500 -14.33 10.58 -29.81
N PHE A 501 -13.10 10.82 -30.25
CA PHE A 501 -12.76 12.07 -30.91
C PHE A 501 -13.41 12.20 -32.30
N ASN A 502 -13.57 11.10 -33.03
CA ASN A 502 -14.36 11.06 -34.27
C ASN A 502 -15.83 11.43 -34.04
N SER A 503 -16.40 11.08 -32.88
CA SER A 503 -17.77 11.44 -32.51
C SER A 503 -17.92 12.94 -32.20
N VAL A 504 -16.93 13.55 -31.51
CA VAL A 504 -16.85 14.99 -31.26
C VAL A 504 -16.65 15.78 -32.56
N SER A 505 -15.84 15.26 -33.47
CA SER A 505 -15.58 15.85 -34.79
C SER A 505 -16.86 15.94 -35.66
N ARG A 506 -17.75 14.95 -35.60
CA ARG A 506 -19.06 14.96 -36.29
C ARG A 506 -20.01 16.02 -35.72
N ILE A 507 -20.00 16.23 -34.40
CA ILE A 507 -20.78 17.30 -33.76
C ILE A 507 -20.26 18.68 -34.20
N TYR A 508 -18.94 18.84 -34.30
CA TYR A 508 -18.28 20.05 -34.80
C TYR A 508 -18.53 20.33 -36.30
N SER A 509 -18.99 19.36 -37.08
CA SER A 509 -19.22 19.51 -38.52
C SER A 509 -20.64 19.86 -38.92
N GLY A 510 -21.61 19.72 -38.02
CA GLY A 510 -23.02 19.85 -38.36
C GLY A 510 -23.55 18.74 -39.29
N GLU A 511 -22.77 17.67 -39.52
CA GLU A 511 -23.26 16.48 -40.22
C GLU A 511 -24.05 15.63 -39.21
N LYS A 512 -25.34 15.44 -39.49
CA LYS A 512 -26.22 14.54 -38.73
C LYS A 512 -25.93 13.08 -39.03
#